data_AF-A0AAV4EJ37-F1
#
_entry.id   AF-A0AAV4EJ37-F1
#
_cell.length_a   1.000
_cell.length_b   1.000
_cell.length_c   1.000
_cell.angle_alpha   90.00
_cell.angle_beta   90.00
_cell.angle_gamma   90.00
#
_symmetry.space_group_name_H-M   'P 1'
#
loop_
_entity.id
_entity.type
_entity.pdbx_description
1 polymer ?
#
loop_
_entity_poly.entity_id
_entity_poly.type
_entity_poly.pdbx_seq_one_letter_code
_entity_poly.pdbx_strand_id
1 'polypeptide(L)'
;MLESVITKETMRDGFRRFFREFSDADAEPKDLWDAIEEASRENPPEWDGLNRNLNCITSNWVSQAGYPIVTIKRDDHSQLLFQQKRFFMLPEQRQKLME
;
A
#
# COMPACT_ATOMS: atom_id res chain seq x y z
N MET A 1 -7.31 1.35 4.27
CA MET A 1 -6.71 0.69 3.09
C MET A 1 -5.67 -0.34 3.51
N LEU A 2 -4.60 0.02 4.21
CA LEU A 2 -3.60 -0.98 4.63
C LEU A 2 -4.18 -2.03 5.59
N GLU A 3 -5.00 -1.64 6.57
CA GLU A 3 -5.67 -2.59 7.48
C GLU A 3 -6.47 -3.69 6.75
N SER A 4 -7.12 -3.37 5.62
CA SER A 4 -7.85 -4.39 4.85
C SER A 4 -6.95 -5.35 4.07
N VAL A 5 -5.67 -5.01 3.94
CA VAL A 5 -4.64 -5.84 3.30
C VAL A 5 -3.92 -6.73 4.32
N ILE A 6 -3.59 -6.19 5.50
CA ILE A 6 -2.78 -6.89 6.52
C ILE A 6 -3.57 -7.42 7.72
N THR A 7 -4.87 -7.13 7.80
CA THR A 7 -5.76 -7.34 8.96
C THR A 7 -5.53 -6.40 10.14
N LYS A 8 -6.54 -6.28 11.00
CA LYS A 8 -6.54 -5.41 12.17
C LYS A 8 -5.58 -5.90 13.25
N GLU A 9 -5.52 -7.21 13.43
CA GLU A 9 -4.70 -7.89 14.42
C GLU A 9 -3.22 -7.64 14.13
N THR A 10 -2.78 -7.92 12.90
CA THR A 10 -1.39 -7.69 12.44
C THR A 10 -1.01 -6.23 12.54
N MET A 11 -1.89 -5.31 12.12
CA MET A 11 -1.62 -3.88 12.19
C MET A 11 -1.40 -3.41 13.64
N ARG A 12 -2.24 -3.89 14.57
CA ARG A 12 -2.12 -3.58 16.00
C ARG A 12 -0.83 -4.14 16.60
N ASP A 13 -0.47 -5.38 16.26
CA ASP A 13 0.72 -6.01 16.79
C ASP A 13 2.00 -5.41 16.20
N GLY A 14 1.98 -5.00 14.92
CA GLY A 14 3.01 -4.19 14.29
C GLY A 14 3.22 -2.84 14.98
N PHE A 15 2.15 -2.11 15.28
CA PHE A 15 2.25 -0.85 16.05
C PHE A 15 2.83 -1.06 17.45
N ARG A 16 2.39 -2.10 18.17
CA ARG A 16 2.95 -2.42 19.50
C ARG A 16 4.44 -2.71 19.44
N ARG A 17 4.88 -3.38 18.38
CA ARG A 17 6.29 -3.69 18.14
C ARG A 17 7.08 -2.41 17.86
N PHE A 18 6.61 -1.61 16.90
CA PHE A 18 7.21 -0.32 16.55
C PHE A 18 7.38 0.60 17.77
N PHE A 19 6.31 0.86 18.53
CA PHE A 19 6.39 1.76 19.69
C PHE A 19 7.27 1.24 20.82
N ARG A 20 7.48 -0.07 20.92
CA ARG A 20 8.39 -0.66 21.90
C ARG A 20 9.85 -0.51 21.46
N GLU A 21 10.11 -0.65 20.17
CA GLU A 21 11.45 -0.57 19.58
C GLU A 21 11.94 0.88 19.49
N PHE A 22 11.04 1.82 19.24
CA PHE A 22 11.32 3.25 19.06
C PHE A 22 10.77 4.12 20.21
N SER A 23 10.67 3.58 21.43
CA SER A 23 10.07 4.32 22.58
C SER A 23 10.82 5.60 22.95
N ASP A 24 12.14 5.61 22.74
CA ASP A 24 13.05 6.68 23.12
C ASP A 24 14.05 7.01 21.99
N ALA A 25 13.67 6.70 20.74
CA ALA A 25 14.52 6.87 19.56
C ALA A 25 13.77 7.55 18.41
N ASP A 26 14.53 8.15 17.49
CA ASP A 26 13.98 8.65 16.23
C ASP A 26 13.63 7.50 15.30
N ALA A 27 12.59 7.67 14.50
CA ALA A 27 12.11 6.67 13.55
C ALA A 27 11.87 7.28 12.17
N GLU A 28 12.13 6.48 11.13
CA GLU A 28 11.77 6.77 9.76
C GLU A 28 10.51 5.99 9.34
N PRO A 29 9.80 6.40 8.27
CA PRO A 29 8.65 5.67 7.77
C PRO A 29 8.93 4.18 7.49
N LYS A 30 10.16 3.85 7.06
CA LYS A 30 10.59 2.48 6.80
C LYS A 30 10.52 1.61 8.06
N ASP A 31 10.92 2.15 9.21
CA ASP A 31 10.95 1.41 10.48
C ASP A 31 9.55 0.96 10.92
N LEU A 32 8.55 1.80 10.67
CA LEU A 32 7.15 1.44 10.91
C LEU A 32 6.71 0.26 10.03
N TRP A 33 7.04 0.29 8.74
CA TRP A 33 6.63 -0.75 7.81
C TRP A 33 7.36 -2.07 8.06
N ASP A 34 8.62 -2.02 8.48
CA ASP A 34 9.39 -3.19 8.89
C ASP A 34 8.77 -3.87 10.12
N ALA A 35 8.36 -3.08 11.12
CA ALA A 35 7.71 -3.62 12.32
C ALA A 35 6.36 -4.30 12.01
N ILE A 36 5.58 -3.74 11.10
CA ILE A 36 4.31 -4.32 10.65
C ILE A 36 4.56 -5.57 9.78
N GLU A 37 5.58 -5.55 8.93
CA GLU A 37 5.94 -6.70 8.10
C GLU A 37 6.35 -7.89 8.96
N GLU A 38 7.11 -7.64 10.02
CA GLU A 38 7.51 -8.69 10.96
C GLU A 38 6.30 -9.27 11.70
N ALA A 39 5.36 -8.43 12.16
CA ALA A 39 4.11 -8.90 12.75
C ALA A 39 3.26 -9.74 11.77
N SER A 40 3.30 -9.42 10.47
CA SER A 40 2.59 -10.19 9.43
C SER A 40 3.19 -11.57 9.19
N ARG A 41 4.45 -11.81 9.56
CA ARG A 41 5.08 -13.13 9.46
C ARG A 41 4.62 -14.08 10.56
N GLU A 42 4.27 -13.53 11.71
CA GLU A 42 3.72 -14.27 12.86
C GLU A 42 2.24 -14.62 12.63
N ASN A 43 1.50 -13.72 11.97
CA ASN A 43 0.09 -13.91 11.61
C ASN A 43 -0.13 -13.59 10.12
N PRO A 44 0.19 -14.53 9.21
CA PRO A 44 0.10 -14.28 7.77
C PRO A 44 -1.35 -14.02 7.35
N PRO A 45 -1.61 -13.02 6.49
CA PRO A 45 -2.92 -12.82 5.91
C PRO A 45 -3.31 -14.01 5.03
N GLU A 46 -4.61 -14.26 4.87
CA GLU A 46 -5.13 -15.36 4.04
C GLU A 46 -4.72 -15.24 2.55
N TRP A 47 -4.39 -14.03 2.10
CA TRP A 47 -3.94 -13.75 0.74
C TRP A 47 -2.40 -13.75 0.64
N ASP A 48 -1.84 -14.71 -0.11
CA ASP A 48 -0.39 -14.90 -0.29
C ASP A 48 0.30 -13.83 -1.17
N GLY A 49 -0.48 -13.04 -1.92
CA GLY A 49 0.01 -12.05 -2.87
C GLY A 49 0.78 -10.91 -2.21
N LEU A 50 0.64 -10.81 -0.89
CA LEU A 50 1.46 -10.01 0.00
C LEU A 50 2.78 -10.72 0.34
N ASN A 51 3.53 -11.19 -0.65
CA ASN A 51 4.84 -11.77 -0.41
C ASN A 51 5.83 -10.66 0.01
N ARG A 52 5.70 -10.26 1.29
CA ARG A 52 6.65 -9.59 2.19
C ARG A 52 7.41 -8.39 1.65
N ASN A 53 6.73 -7.44 1.04
CA ASN A 53 7.35 -6.13 0.83
C ASN A 53 6.33 -5.02 1.09
N LEU A 54 5.99 -4.83 2.37
CA LEU A 54 5.07 -3.78 2.77
C LEU A 54 5.63 -2.41 2.42
N ASN A 55 6.95 -2.23 2.53
CA ASN A 55 7.64 -1.01 2.11
C ASN A 55 7.36 -0.65 0.63
N CYS A 56 7.37 -1.64 -0.28
CA CYS A 56 7.07 -1.40 -1.69
C CYS A 56 5.63 -0.91 -1.87
N ILE A 57 4.66 -1.55 -1.21
CA ILE A 57 3.26 -1.15 -1.29
C ILE A 57 3.08 0.25 -0.74
N THR A 58 3.59 0.53 0.46
CA THR A 58 3.39 1.80 1.15
C THR A 58 4.12 2.94 0.44
N SER A 59 5.31 2.69 -0.13
CA SER A 59 6.05 3.69 -0.91
C SER A 59 5.25 4.20 -2.12
N ASN A 60 4.46 3.34 -2.78
CA ASN A 60 3.60 3.75 -3.90
C ASN A 60 2.48 4.73 -3.48
N TRP A 61 2.09 4.74 -2.20
CA TRP A 61 1.03 5.59 -1.67
C TRP A 61 1.55 6.83 -0.93
N VAL A 62 2.73 6.75 -0.31
CA VAL A 62 3.27 7.83 0.52
C VAL A 62 4.25 8.71 -0.28
N SER A 63 5.01 8.13 -1.20
CA SER A 63 6.09 8.84 -1.92
C SER A 63 5.65 9.45 -3.25
N GLN A 64 4.45 9.12 -3.74
CA GLN A 64 3.94 9.62 -5.02
C GLN A 64 2.71 10.50 -4.80
N ALA A 65 2.69 11.68 -5.42
CA ALA A 65 1.55 12.59 -5.33
C ALA A 65 0.34 12.06 -6.12
N GLY A 66 -0.86 12.25 -5.57
CA GLY A 66 -2.13 11.88 -6.20
C GLY A 66 -2.56 10.45 -5.88
N TYR A 67 -3.47 9.90 -6.68
CA TYR A 67 -4.00 8.55 -6.53
C TYR A 67 -4.39 7.95 -7.89
N PRO A 68 -4.43 6.62 -8.02
CA PRO A 68 -4.80 5.96 -9.26
C PRO A 68 -6.33 5.96 -9.46
N ILE A 69 -6.74 6.04 -10.73
CA ILE A 69 -8.04 5.56 -11.18
C ILE A 69 -7.86 4.17 -11.79
N VAL A 70 -8.67 3.21 -11.33
CA VAL A 70 -8.69 1.84 -11.87
C VAL A 70 -9.86 1.73 -12.83
N THR A 71 -9.57 1.41 -14.10
CA THR A 71 -10.55 1.15 -15.14
C THR A 71 -10.68 -0.36 -15.30
N ILE A 72 -11.92 -0.85 -15.22
CA ILE A 72 -12.24 -2.26 -15.47
C ILE A 72 -13.04 -2.31 -16.76
N LYS A 73 -12.56 -3.11 -17.72
CA LYS A 73 -13.28 -3.39 -18.97
C LYS A 73 -13.62 -4.86 -19.01
N ARG A 74 -14.89 -5.17 -19.21
CA ARG A 74 -15.33 -6.54 -19.49
C ARG A 74 -15.35 -6.73 -21.00
N ASP A 75 -14.72 -7.79 -21.49
CA ASP A 75 -14.82 -8.17 -22.90
C ASP A 75 -16.02 -9.08 -23.15
N ASP A 76 -16.31 -9.34 -24.43
CA ASP A 76 -17.43 -10.17 -24.86
C ASP A 76 -17.30 -11.64 -24.43
N HIS A 77 -16.09 -12.07 -24.06
CA HIS A 77 -15.78 -13.42 -23.55
C HIS A 77 -15.80 -13.49 -22.02
N SER A 78 -16.36 -12.48 -21.35
CA SER A 78 -16.41 -12.36 -19.89
C SER A 78 -15.04 -12.27 -19.18
N GLN A 79 -13.99 -11.89 -19.89
CA GLN A 79 -12.71 -11.52 -19.28
C GLN A 79 -12.78 -10.10 -18.72
N LEU A 80 -12.06 -9.85 -17.63
CA LEU A 80 -11.92 -8.54 -17.02
C LEU A 80 -10.50 -8.02 -17.24
N LEU A 81 -10.37 -6.92 -17.98
CA LEU A 81 -9.14 -6.18 -18.14
C LEU A 81 -9.08 -5.04 -17.11
N PHE A 82 -8.03 -5.07 -16.30
CA PHE A 82 -7.74 -4.04 -15.31
C PHE A 82 -6.63 -3.12 -15.81
N GLN A 83 -6.85 -1.81 -15.76
CA GLN A 83 -5.84 -0.80 -16.10
C GLN A 83 -5.84 0.30 -15.04
N GLN A 84 -4.66 0.76 -14.63
CA GLN A 84 -4.53 1.90 -13.71
C GLN A 84 -3.76 3.06 -14.34
N LYS A 85 -4.18 4.30 -14.03
CA LYS A 85 -3.50 5.55 -14.40
C LYS A 85 -3.68 6.56 -13.27
N ARG A 86 -2.81 7.56 -13.14
CA ARG A 86 -3.01 8.66 -12.19
C ARG A 86 -4.28 9.45 -12.54
N PHE A 87 -5.10 9.72 -11.53
CA PHE A 87 -6.30 10.53 -11.68
C PHE A 87 -5.97 12.03 -11.69
N PHE A 88 -6.64 12.77 -12.56
CA PHE A 88 -6.64 14.22 -12.61
C PHE A 88 -8.08 14.69 -12.78
N MET A 89 -8.47 15.74 -12.06
CA MET A 89 -9.82 16.30 -12.15
C MET A 89 -10.03 16.99 -13.50
N LEU A 90 -9.00 17.67 -14.01
CA LEU A 90 -9.03 18.37 -15.30
C LEU A 90 -8.01 17.74 -16.26
N PRO A 91 -8.35 17.53 -17.56
CA PRO A 91 -7.45 16.94 -18.54
C PRO A 91 -6.11 17.69 -18.69
N GLU A 92 -6.12 19.02 -18.58
CA GLU A 92 -4.93 19.87 -18.73
C GLU A 92 -3.86 19.62 -17.67
N GLN A 93 -4.27 19.22 -16.46
CA GLN A 93 -3.34 18.90 -15.35
C GLN A 93 -2.48 17.69 -15.69
N ARG A 94 -2.98 16.79 -16.53
CA ARG A 94 -2.25 15.62 -16.99
C ARG A 94 -1.13 15.99 -17.97
N GLN A 95 -1.37 16.98 -18.82
CA GLN A 95 -0.45 17.35 -19.89
C GLN A 95 0.80 18.07 -19.37
N LYS A 96 0.64 18.98 -18.40
CA LYS A 96 1.75 19.67 -17.73
C LYS A 96 2.72 18.77 -16.95
N LEU A 97 2.33 17.52 -16.66
CA LEU A 97 3.16 16.53 -15.94
C LEU A 97 3.89 15.58 -16.89
N MET A 98 3.59 15.61 -18.19
CA MET A 98 4.21 14.77 -19.21
C MET A 98 5.24 15.54 -20.06
N GLU A 99 5.42 16.82 -19.78
CA GLU A 99 6.47 17.72 -20.32
C GLU A 99 7.61 17.84 -19.31
#